data_AF-A0A1X0SVJ9-F1
#
_entry.id   AF-A0A1X0SVJ9-F1
#
_cell.length_a   1.000
_cell.length_b   1.000
_cell.length_c   1.000
_cell.angle_alpha   90.00
_cell.angle_beta   90.00
_cell.angle_gamma   90.00
#
_symmetry.space_group_name_H-M   'P 1'
#
loop_
_entity.id
_entity.type
_entity.pdbx_description
1 polymer ?
#
loop_
_entity_poly.entity_id
_entity_poly.type
_entity_poly.pdbx_seq_one_letter_code
_entity_poly.pdbx_strand_id
1 'polypeptide(L)' 'MSVVRFPSIEERANEAFQDYLAAREKAEVSRDLQDGIAAGRAWRRFLDIFMTGDQREALSDGSASTGRSA' A
#
# COMPACT_ATOMS: atom_id res chain seq x y z
N MET A 1 11.85 26.75 -22.23
CA MET A 1 11.33 25.38 -22.44
C MET A 1 11.48 24.63 -21.13
N SER A 2 10.39 24.18 -20.51
CA SER A 2 10.45 23.35 -19.30
C SER A 2 10.50 21.88 -19.71
N VAL A 3 11.51 21.15 -19.24
CA VAL A 3 11.63 19.71 -19.48
C VAL A 3 10.80 19.01 -18.41
N VAL A 4 9.70 18.36 -18.80
CA VAL A 4 8.91 17.55 -17.87
C VAL A 4 9.67 16.27 -17.58
N ARG A 5 10.15 16.10 -16.33
CA ARG A 5 10.79 14.87 -15.85
C ARG A 5 9.76 13.99 -15.19
N PHE A 6 9.68 12.74 -15.62
CA PHE A 6 8.89 11.71 -14.95
C PHE A 6 9.76 10.95 -13.94
N PRO A 7 9.27 10.70 -12.72
CA PRO A 7 10.01 9.94 -11.73
C PRO A 7 10.16 8.48 -12.15
N SER A 8 11.30 7.88 -11.80
CA SER A 8 11.58 6.47 -12.03
C SER A 8 10.65 5.57 -11.20
N ILE A 9 10.63 4.27 -11.51
CA ILE A 9 9.94 3.29 -10.65
C ILE A 9 10.53 3.29 -9.25
N GLU A 10 11.85 3.38 -9.12
CA GLU A 10 12.55 3.39 -7.84
C GLU A 10 12.21 4.64 -7.01
N GLU A 11 12.14 5.82 -7.64
CA GLU A 11 11.75 7.06 -6.96
C GLU A 11 10.32 6.96 -6.41
N ARG A 12 9.38 6.46 -7.22
CA ARG A 12 7.99 6.25 -6.80
C ARG A 12 7.86 5.19 -5.70
N ALA A 13 8.63 4.12 -5.79
CA ALA A 13 8.65 3.06 -4.78
C ALA A 13 9.23 3.55 -3.46
N ASN A 14 10.31 4.34 -3.49
CA ASN A 14 10.88 4.95 -2.30
C ASN A 14 9.87 5.91 -1.65
N GLU A 15 9.22 6.78 -2.42
CA GLU A 15 8.18 7.69 -1.91
C GLU A 15 7.05 6.91 -1.21
N ALA A 16 6.46 5.92 -1.89
CA ALA A 16 5.41 5.09 -1.30
C ALA A 16 5.87 4.30 -0.07
N PHE A 17 7.13 3.87 -0.03
CA PHE A 17 7.71 3.19 1.12
C PHE A 17 7.91 4.13 2.32
N GLN A 18 8.38 5.35 2.10
CA GLN A 18 8.50 6.36 3.15
C GLN A 18 7.13 6.73 3.74
N ASP A 19 6.10 6.88 2.89
CA ASP A 19 4.73 7.11 3.34
C ASP A 19 4.21 6.00 4.25
N TYR A 20 4.49 4.75 3.88
CA TYR A 20 4.16 3.60 4.71
C TYR A 20 4.88 3.64 6.07
N LEU A 21 6.19 3.92 6.08
CA LEU A 21 6.95 3.99 7.34
C LEU A 21 6.41 5.06 8.28
N ALA A 22 6.08 6.24 7.76
CA ALA A 22 5.49 7.32 8.54
C ALA A 22 4.11 6.95 9.09
N ALA A 23 3.25 6.33 8.27
CA ALA A 23 1.94 5.87 8.71
C ALA A 23 2.02 4.73 9.74
N ARG A 24 2.97 3.80 9.58
CA ARG A 24 3.22 2.70 10.52
C ARG A 24 3.69 3.24 11.87
N GLU A 25 4.69 4.13 11.87
CA GLU A 25 5.19 4.76 13.10
C GLU A 25 4.05 5.46 13.84
N LYS A 26 3.22 6.23 13.12
CA LYS A 26 2.05 6.88 13.73
C LYS A 26 1.08 5.87 14.35
N ALA A 27 0.77 4.78 13.66
CA ALA A 27 -0.12 3.73 14.16
C ALA A 27 0.44 3.01 15.40
N GLU A 28 1.74 2.75 15.43
CA GLU A 28 2.43 2.13 16.58
C GLU A 28 2.39 3.03 17.82
N VAL A 29 2.55 4.35 17.62
CA VAL A 29 2.49 5.35 18.69
C VAL A 29 1.07 5.57 19.18
N SER A 30 0.11 5.78 18.26
CA SER A 30 -1.26 6.13 18.63
C SER A 30 -2.08 4.94 19.12
N ARG A 31 -1.72 3.72 18.67
CA ARG A 31 -2.50 2.49 18.85
C ARG A 31 -3.96 2.62 18.39
N ASP A 32 -4.22 3.56 17.49
CA ASP A 32 -5.54 3.79 16.92
C ASP A 32 -5.76 2.91 15.68
N LEU A 33 -6.98 2.36 15.57
CA LEU A 33 -7.33 1.47 14.46
C LEU A 33 -7.30 2.19 13.10
N GLN A 34 -7.73 3.46 13.04
CA GLN A 34 -7.75 4.22 11.78
C GLN A 34 -6.33 4.51 11.29
N ASP A 35 -5.39 4.78 12.20
CA ASP A 35 -3.98 4.91 11.84
C ASP A 35 -3.41 3.56 11.35
N GLY A 36 -3.80 2.44 11.96
CA GLY A 36 -3.46 1.10 11.47
C GLY A 36 -3.99 0.82 10.06
N ILE A 37 -5.24 1.21 9.77
CA ILE A 37 -5.83 1.10 8.43
C ILE A 37 -5.08 2.00 7.43
N ALA A 38 -4.71 3.22 7.83
CA ALA A 38 -3.95 4.13 7.00
C ALA A 38 -2.57 3.55 6.62
N ALA A 39 -1.87 2.95 7.60
CA ALA A 39 -0.62 2.25 7.35
C ALA A 39 -0.79 1.07 6.38
N GLY A 40 -1.84 0.25 6.54
CA GLY A 40 -2.16 -0.84 5.62
C GLY A 40 -2.46 -0.36 4.20
N ARG A 41 -3.15 0.78 4.04
CA ARG A 41 -3.40 1.40 2.73
C ARG A 41 -2.12 1.91 2.08
N ALA A 42 -1.23 2.54 2.84
CA ALA A 42 0.07 2.99 2.35
C ALA A 42 0.93 1.81 1.90
N TRP A 43 0.93 0.71 2.67
CA TRP A 43 1.60 -0.52 2.29
C TRP A 43 1.07 -1.10 0.97
N ARG A 44 -0.26 -1.14 0.79
CA ARG A 44 -0.86 -1.61 -0.46
C ARG A 44 -0.43 -0.77 -1.66
N ARG A 45 -0.34 0.56 -1.52
CA ARG A 45 0.15 1.45 -2.59
C ARG A 45 1.59 1.15 -2.99
N PHE A 46 2.46 0.85 -2.03
CA PHE A 46 3.83 0.43 -2.30
C PHE A 46 3.86 -0.88 -3.11
N LEU A 47 3.07 -1.88 -2.71
CA LEU A 47 2.99 -3.15 -3.42
C LEU A 47 2.43 -2.99 -4.85
N ASP A 48 1.43 -2.12 -5.03
CA ASP A 48 0.80 -1.87 -6.33
C ASP A 48 1.77 -1.41 -7.42
N ILE A 49 2.95 -0.89 -7.06
CA ILE A 49 4.00 -0.48 -8.00
C ILE A 49 4.66 -1.68 -8.69
N PHE A 50 4.73 -2.82 -8.00
CA PHE A 50 5.41 -4.03 -8.47
C PHE A 50 4.44 -5.12 -8.93
N MET A 51 3.15 -4.96 -8.62
CA MET A 51 2.14 -5.97 -8.91
C MET A 51 1.58 -5.84 -10.33
N THR A 52 1.45 -6.98 -11.01
CA THR A 52 0.65 -7.09 -12.24
C THR A 52 -0.84 -6.99 -11.93
N GLY A 53 -1.67 -6.76 -12.96
CA GLY A 53 -3.14 -6.73 -12.82
C GLY A 53 -3.68 -7.98 -12.12
N ASP A 54 -3.27 -9.15 -12.60
CA ASP A 54 -3.68 -10.45 -12.06
C ASP A 54 -3.27 -10.64 -10.59
N GLN A 55 -2.08 -10.17 -10.20
CA GLN A 55 -1.63 -10.22 -8.81
C GLN A 55 -2.47 -9.30 -7.92
N ARG A 56 -2.85 -8.13 -8.42
CA ARG A 56 -3.71 -7.17 -7.69
C ARG A 56 -5.12 -7.72 -7.46
N GLU A 57 -5.66 -8.40 -8.46
CA GLU A 57 -6.96 -9.08 -8.37
C GLU A 57 -6.92 -10.21 -7.34
N ALA A 58 -5.87 -11.04 -7.33
CA ALA A 58 -5.71 -12.11 -6.36
C ALA A 58 -5.68 -11.62 -4.89
N LEU A 59 -5.07 -10.46 -4.61
CA LEU A 59 -5.11 -9.84 -3.27
C LEU A 59 -6.47 -9.23 -2.90
N SER A 60 -7.35 -9.02 -3.87
CA SER A 60 -8.68 -8.45 -3.65
C SER A 60 -9.73 -9.54 -3.41
N ASP A 61 -9.58 -10.67 -4.09
CA ASP A 61 -10.50 -11.82 -3.98
C ASP A 61 -10.33 -12.63 -2.69
N GLY A 62 -9.17 -12.55 -2.03
CA GLY A 62 -8.93 -13.18 -0.72
C GLY A 62 -9.82 -12.67 0.43
N SER A 63 -10.53 -11.54 0.24
CA SER A 63 -11.52 -11.05 1.22
C SER A 63 -12.89 -11.74 1.12
N ALA A 64 -13.14 -12.54 0.07
CA ALA A 64 -14.45 -13.14 -0.19
C ALA A 64 -14.60 -14.61 0.29
N SER A 65 -13.52 -15.28 0.76
CA SER A 65 -13.57 -16.72 1.05
C SER A 65 -13.67 -17.11 2.54
N THR A 66 -13.78 -16.18 3.49
CA THR A 66 -14.07 -16.53 4.90
C THR A 66 -15.58 -16.58 5.14
N GLY A 67 -16.26 -17.46 4.41
CA GLY A 67 -17.70 -17.69 4.54
C GLY A 67 -18.06 -19.14 4.22
N ARG A 68 -18.30 -19.92 5.29
CA ARG A 68 -18.73 -21.34 5.36
C ARG A 68 -17.57 -22.35 5.25
N SER A 69 -17.42 -23.27 6.21
CA SER A 69 -18.46 -24.22 6.58
C SER A 69 -18.52 -24.53 8.09
N ALA A 70 -19.77 -24.71 8.54
CA ALA A 70 -20.14 -25.33 9.81
C ALA A 70 -19.92 -26.85 9.77
#